data_AF-A0A957AEH0-F1
#
_entry.id   AF-A0A957AEH0-F1
#
_cell.length_a   1.000
_cell.length_b   1.000
_cell.length_c   1.000
_cell.angle_alpha   90.00
_cell.angle_beta   90.00
_cell.angle_gamma   90.00
#
_symmetry.space_group_name_H-M   'P 1'
#
loop_
_entity.id
_entity.type
_entity.pdbx_description
1 polymer ?
#
loop_
_entity_poly.entity_id
_entity_poly.type
_entity_poly.pdbx_seq_one_letter_code
_entity_poly.pdbx_strand_id
1 'polypeptide(L)'
;ALMAMAERTGSDDVQAVARAIAQAERSGISIAQLLRARATEMRERRRLTAREQANKVPVKMTIPVVFFIFPTFFLLLLTPVALNAAEVMAQ
;
A
#
# COMPACT_ATOMS: atom_id res chain seq x y z
N ALA A 1 -0.43 -42.26 8.71
CA ALA A 1 -0.64 -42.78 7.35
C ALA A 1 -0.31 -41.76 6.26
N LEU A 2 -0.93 -40.56 6.25
CA LEU A 2 -0.68 -39.54 5.21
C LEU A 2 0.76 -39.04 5.11
N MET A 3 1.46 -38.81 6.23
CA MET A 3 2.87 -38.36 6.19
C MET A 3 3.80 -39.43 5.61
N ALA A 4 3.58 -40.70 5.93
CA ALA A 4 4.33 -41.81 5.34
C ALA A 4 4.05 -41.99 3.83
N MET A 5 2.88 -41.56 3.36
CA MET A 5 2.57 -41.49 1.93
C MET A 5 3.33 -40.32 1.26
N ALA A 6 3.36 -39.15 1.90
CA ALA A 6 4.01 -37.95 1.39
C ALA A 6 5.55 -38.05 1.35
N GLU A 7 6.16 -38.78 2.29
CA GLU A 7 7.60 -39.09 2.26
C GLU A 7 7.98 -39.99 1.08
N ARG A 8 7.07 -40.88 0.65
CA ARG A 8 7.32 -41.80 -0.46
C ARG A 8 7.14 -41.19 -1.84
N THR A 9 6.30 -40.16 -1.98
CA THR A 9 6.06 -39.50 -3.27
C THR A 9 7.12 -38.45 -3.63
N GLY A 10 7.96 -38.02 -2.70
CA GLY A 10 9.08 -37.11 -2.97
C GLY A 10 8.70 -35.73 -3.53
N SER A 11 7.41 -35.38 -3.53
CA SER A 11 6.87 -34.12 -4.03
C SER A 11 6.54 -33.19 -2.86
N ASP A 12 7.15 -32.01 -2.88
CA ASP A 12 7.01 -30.99 -1.83
C ASP A 12 5.55 -30.56 -1.60
N ASP A 13 4.75 -30.54 -2.67
CA ASP A 13 3.33 -30.18 -2.61
C ASP A 13 2.52 -31.19 -1.79
N VAL A 14 2.82 -32.48 -1.94
CA VAL A 14 2.12 -33.56 -1.21
C VAL A 14 2.50 -33.52 0.28
N GLN A 15 3.76 -33.17 0.60
CA GLN A 15 4.17 -32.96 1.98
C GLN A 15 3.51 -31.74 2.62
N ALA A 16 3.36 -30.63 1.89
CA ALA A 16 2.70 -29.43 2.38
C ALA A 16 1.24 -29.71 2.74
N VAL A 17 0.52 -30.47 1.90
CA VAL A 17 -0.87 -30.85 2.15
C VAL A 17 -1.00 -31.81 3.34
N ALA A 18 -0.14 -32.83 3.44
CA ALA A 18 -0.16 -33.77 4.56
C ALA A 18 0.13 -33.10 5.91
N ARG A 19 1.06 -32.12 5.93
CA ARG A 19 1.37 -31.32 7.13
C ARG A 19 0.21 -30.42 7.53
N ALA A 20 -0.45 -29.79 6.56
CA ALA A 20 -1.61 -28.94 6.81
C ALA A 20 -2.78 -29.74 7.42
N ILE A 21 -3.04 -30.96 6.93
CA ILE A 21 -4.09 -31.85 7.46
C ILE A 21 -3.74 -32.34 8.88
N ALA A 22 -2.49 -32.75 9.12
CA ALA A 22 -2.05 -33.21 10.44
C ALA A 22 -1.98 -32.08 11.49
N GLN A 23 -1.84 -30.82 11.06
CA GLN A 23 -1.94 -29.65 11.91
C GLN A 23 -3.40 -29.31 12.23
N ALA A 24 -4.29 -29.49 11.25
CA ALA A 24 -5.73 -29.32 11.37
C ALA A 24 -6.36 -30.29 12.38
N GLU A 25 -5.91 -31.54 12.43
CA GLU A 25 -6.40 -32.55 13.38
C GLU A 25 -6.03 -32.25 14.85
N ARG A 26 -4.91 -31.55 15.10
CA ARG A 26 -4.40 -31.31 16.47
C ARG A 26 -4.97 -30.09 17.17
N SER A 27 -5.52 -29.13 16.43
CA SER A 27 -5.82 -27.82 17.00
C SER A 27 -7.19 -27.71 17.67
N GLY A 28 -8.16 -28.62 17.44
CA GLY A 28 -9.50 -28.58 18.07
C GLY A 28 -10.35 -27.34 17.74
N ILE A 29 -9.76 -26.28 17.18
CA ILE A 29 -10.43 -25.12 16.61
C ILE A 29 -10.83 -25.51 15.20
N SER A 30 -12.13 -25.45 14.91
CA SER A 30 -12.66 -25.84 13.61
C SER A 30 -11.86 -25.14 12.50
N ILE A 31 -11.31 -25.91 11.56
CA ILE A 31 -10.67 -25.42 10.33
C ILE A 31 -11.55 -24.35 9.64
N ALA A 32 -12.87 -24.50 9.78
CA ALA A 32 -13.88 -23.55 9.35
C ALA A 32 -13.75 -22.15 9.99
N GLN A 33 -13.41 -22.03 11.28
CA GLN A 33 -13.14 -20.73 11.93
C GLN A 33 -11.85 -20.10 11.43
N LEU A 34 -10.78 -20.88 11.27
CA LEU A 34 -9.50 -20.37 10.74
C LEU A 34 -9.64 -19.89 9.29
N LEU A 35 -10.30 -20.68 8.43
CA LEU A 35 -10.58 -20.29 7.04
C LEU A 35 -11.51 -19.09 6.95
N ARG A 36 -12.53 -18.97 7.81
CA ARG A 36 -13.39 -17.78 7.88
C ARG A 36 -12.61 -16.54 8.29
N ALA A 37 -11.78 -16.64 9.33
CA ALA A 37 -10.94 -15.54 9.79
C ALA A 37 -9.97 -15.08 8.68
N ARG A 38 -9.27 -16.02 8.05
CA ARG A 38 -8.37 -15.74 6.93
C ARG A 38 -9.09 -15.18 5.70
N ALA A 39 -10.30 -15.66 5.37
CA ALA A 39 -11.08 -15.12 4.27
C ALA A 39 -11.52 -13.66 4.51
N THR A 40 -11.87 -13.30 5.74
CA THR A 40 -12.19 -11.92 6.12
C THR A 40 -10.95 -11.03 6.03
N GLU A 41 -9.82 -11.48 6.58
CA GLU A 41 -8.54 -10.78 6.52
C GLU A 41 -8.09 -10.56 5.06
N MET A 42 -8.23 -11.56 4.18
CA MET A 42 -7.89 -11.43 2.76
C MET A 42 -8.75 -10.37 2.04
N ARG A 43 -10.04 -10.28 2.34
CA ARG A 43 -10.93 -9.25 1.76
C ARG A 43 -10.55 -7.86 2.25
N GLU A 44 -10.20 -7.75 3.52
CA GLU A 44 -9.79 -6.48 4.13
C GLU A 44 -8.44 -6.02 3.58
N ARG A 45 -7.49 -6.94 3.43
CA ARG A 45 -6.17 -6.65 2.86
C ARG A 45 -6.24 -6.19 1.41
N ARG A 46 -7.13 -6.79 0.60
CA ARG A 46 -7.42 -6.28 -0.77
C ARG A 46 -7.94 -4.83 -0.76
N ARG A 47 -8.81 -4.48 0.20
CA ARG A 47 -9.30 -3.09 0.34
C ARG A 47 -8.19 -2.14 0.80
N LEU A 48 -7.29 -2.57 1.67
CA LEU A 48 -6.16 -1.77 2.13
C LEU A 48 -5.17 -1.48 1.00
N THR A 49 -4.81 -2.47 0.17
CA THR A 49 -3.92 -2.24 -0.99
C THR A 49 -4.52 -1.25 -1.99
N ALA A 50 -5.84 -1.32 -2.22
CA ALA A 50 -6.53 -0.33 -3.05
C ALA A 50 -6.50 1.08 -2.44
N ARG A 51 -6.66 1.19 -1.11
CA ARG A 51 -6.54 2.48 -0.38
C ARG A 51 -5.11 3.01 -0.40
N GLU A 52 -4.10 2.16 -0.28
CA GLU A 52 -2.69 2.54 -0.38
C GLU A 52 -2.36 3.10 -1.76
N GLN A 53 -2.93 2.54 -2.82
CA GLN A 53 -2.80 3.07 -4.18
C GLN A 53 -3.52 4.41 -4.32
N ALA A 54 -4.72 4.55 -3.76
CA ALA A 54 -5.46 5.81 -3.75
C ALA A 54 -4.70 6.93 -3.00
N ASN A 55 -4.10 6.62 -1.85
CA ASN A 55 -3.34 7.59 -1.05
C ASN A 55 -2.04 8.07 -1.70
N LYS A 56 -1.53 7.36 -2.71
CA LYS A 56 -0.36 7.80 -3.51
C LYS A 56 -0.73 8.79 -4.62
N VAL A 57 -2.02 8.91 -4.98
CA VAL A 57 -2.50 9.81 -6.05
C VAL A 57 -2.40 11.28 -5.65
N PRO A 58 -2.82 11.72 -4.43
CA PRO A 58 -2.74 13.12 -4.02
C PRO A 58 -1.32 13.69 -4.09
N VAL A 59 -0.32 12.95 -3.62
CA VAL A 59 1.09 13.42 -3.63
C VAL A 59 1.58 13.67 -5.06
N LYS A 60 1.21 12.81 -6.01
CA LYS A 60 1.54 13.01 -7.43
C LYS A 60 0.81 14.20 -8.05
N MET A 61 -0.37 14.54 -7.57
CA MET A 61 -1.14 15.71 -8.01
C MET A 61 -0.62 17.01 -7.37
N THR A 62 -0.09 16.98 -6.15
CA THR A 62 0.42 18.17 -5.45
C THR A 62 1.68 18.74 -6.11
N ILE A 63 2.61 17.90 -6.58
CA ILE A 63 3.87 18.35 -7.21
C ILE A 63 3.62 19.29 -8.40
N PRO A 64 2.82 18.94 -9.43
CA PRO A 64 2.57 19.83 -10.55
C PRO A 64 1.81 21.08 -10.11
N VAL A 65 0.86 20.99 -9.19
CA VAL A 65 0.12 22.15 -8.67
C VAL A 65 1.06 23.17 -8.04
N VAL A 66 1.99 22.74 -7.19
CA VAL A 66 2.98 23.63 -6.58
C VAL A 66 3.88 24.27 -7.64
N PHE A 67 4.28 23.52 -8.67
CA PHE A 67 5.11 24.03 -9.76
C PHE A 67 4.43 25.13 -10.58
N PHE A 68 3.11 25.09 -10.75
CA PHE A 68 2.36 26.16 -11.44
C PHE A 68 2.06 27.37 -10.54
N ILE A 69 1.82 27.14 -9.24
CA ILE A 69 1.51 28.20 -8.29
C ILE A 69 2.75 29.01 -7.91
N PHE A 70 3.89 28.34 -7.68
CA PHE A 70 5.14 28.97 -7.25
C PHE A 70 5.61 30.16 -8.13
N PRO A 71 5.71 30.04 -9.46
CA PRO A 71 6.13 31.16 -10.31
C PRO A 71 5.13 32.32 -10.27
N THR A 72 3.83 32.02 -10.20
CA THR A 72 2.78 33.05 -10.12
C THR A 72 2.88 33.85 -8.81
N PHE A 73 3.11 33.15 -7.69
CA PHE A 73 3.34 33.79 -6.39
C PHE A 73 4.61 34.63 -6.37
N PHE A 74 5.68 34.16 -7.00
CA PHE A 74 6.94 34.90 -7.09
C PHE A 74 6.78 36.20 -7.88
N LEU A 75 6.07 36.15 -9.01
CA LEU A 75 5.73 37.35 -9.79
C LEU A 75 4.88 38.33 -8.99
N LEU A 76 3.85 37.85 -8.29
CA LEU A 76 3.00 38.69 -7.42
C LEU A 76 3.79 39.40 -6.32
N LEU A 77 4.78 38.72 -5.71
CA LEU A 77 5.61 39.30 -4.65
C LEU A 77 6.66 40.28 -5.19
N LEU A 78 7.35 39.91 -6.28
CA LEU A 78 8.42 40.72 -6.85
C LEU A 78 7.90 41.98 -7.54
N THR A 79 6.71 41.94 -8.14
CA THR A 79 6.14 43.07 -8.89
C THR A 79 6.13 44.37 -8.08
N PRO A 80 5.50 44.45 -6.89
CA PRO A 80 5.51 45.69 -6.11
C PRO A 80 6.91 46.04 -5.58
N VAL A 81 7.72 45.05 -5.20
CA VAL A 81 9.08 45.29 -4.70
C VAL A 81 9.95 45.93 -5.79
N ALA A 82 9.85 45.45 -7.02
CA ALA A 82 10.57 45.97 -8.16
C ALA A 82 10.11 47.39 -8.53
N LEU A 83 8.80 47.66 -8.49
CA LEU A 83 8.26 49.00 -8.76
C LEU A 83 8.71 50.02 -7.71
N ASN A 84 8.62 49.67 -6.43
CA ASN A 84 9.08 50.55 -5.35
C ASN A 84 10.60 50.79 -5.43
N ALA A 85 11.39 49.75 -5.73
CA ALA A 85 12.83 49.89 -5.88
C ALA A 85 13.22 50.80 -7.06
N ALA A 86 12.50 50.69 -8.18
CA ALA A 86 12.70 51.55 -9.34
C ALA A 86 12.36 53.02 -9.05
N GLU A 87 11.31 53.27 -8.26
CA GLU A 87 10.91 54.62 -7.84
C GLU A 87 11.96 55.26 -6.92
N VAL A 88 12.51 54.49 -5.96
CA VAL A 88 13.58 54.96 -5.06
C VAL A 88 14.88 55.24 -5.80
N MET A 89 15.20 54.47 -6.85
CA MET A 89 16.39 54.69 -7.68
C MET A 89 16.26 55.87 -8.64
N ALA A 90 15.03 56.33 -8.93
CA ALA A 90 14.77 57.46 -9.81
C ALA A 90 14.79 58.82 -9.09
N GLN A 91 14.84 58.84 -7.76
CA GLN A 91 15.05 60.03 -6.91
C GLN A 91 16.53 60.27 -6.63
#